data_AF-A0A7W0WEV0-F1
#
_entry.id   AF-A0A7W0WEV0-F1
#
_cell.length_a   1.000
_cell.length_b   1.000
_cell.length_c   1.000
_cell.angle_alpha   90.00
_cell.angle_beta   90.00
_cell.angle_gamma   90.00
#
_symmetry.space_group_name_H-M   'P 1'
#
loop_
_entity.id
_entity.type
_entity.pdbx_description
1 polymer ?
#
loop_
_entity_poly.entity_id
_entity_poly.type
_entity_poly.pdbx_seq_one_letter_code
_entity_poly.pdbx_strand_id
1 'polypeptide(L)' 'MPIIRAETVTITGDTVTAELSDGRSISAPLAWYPRLMHGTPEERSNWRLIGGGVGIHWPTLDEDISVRNLLAG' A
#
# COMPACT_ATOMS: atom_id res chain seq x y z
N MET A 1 16.57 -10.28 10.43
CA MET A 1 15.33 -10.54 9.66
C MET A 1 15.54 -10.03 8.25
N PRO A 2 15.26 -10.81 7.19
CA PRO A 2 15.25 -10.27 5.84
C PRO A 2 14.25 -9.11 5.73
N ILE A 3 14.57 -8.11 4.91
CA ILE A 3 13.67 -6.98 4.67
C ILE A 3 12.52 -7.49 3.80
N ILE A 4 11.30 -7.43 4.35
CA ILE A 4 10.08 -7.76 3.62
C ILE A 4 9.70 -6.58 2.73
N ARG A 5 9.39 -6.87 1.47
CA ARG A 5 9.08 -5.89 0.43
C ARG A 5 7.69 -6.17 -0.12
N ALA A 6 6.98 -5.13 -0.52
CA ALA A 6 5.81 -5.26 -1.36
C ALA A 6 6.24 -5.54 -2.81
N GLU A 7 5.54 -6.45 -3.46
CA GLU A 7 5.70 -6.80 -4.87
C GLU A 7 4.55 -6.23 -5.71
N THR A 8 3.33 -6.26 -5.17
CA THR A 8 2.16 -5.63 -5.79
C THR A 8 1.18 -5.14 -4.73
N VAL A 9 0.30 -4.22 -5.14
CA VAL A 9 -0.72 -3.62 -4.29
C VAL A 9 -2.06 -3.65 -5.02
N THR A 10 -3.08 -4.16 -4.33
CA THR A 10 -4.47 -4.13 -4.77
C THR A 10 -5.26 -3.22 -3.84
N ILE A 11 -6.07 -2.34 -4.41
CA ILE A 11 -6.98 -1.48 -3.65
C ILE A 11 -8.42 -1.78 -4.05
N THR A 12 -9.28 -1.88 -3.04
CA THR A 12 -10.73 -1.98 -3.20
C THR A 12 -11.41 -0.74 -2.62
N GLY A 13 -12.75 -0.74 -2.57
CA GLY A 13 -13.49 0.31 -1.85
C GLY A 13 -13.17 0.35 -0.35
N ASP A 14 -12.72 -0.78 0.22
CA ASP A 14 -12.65 -0.98 1.66
C ASP A 14 -11.24 -1.30 2.18
N THR A 15 -10.32 -1.75 1.33
CA THR A 15 -9.01 -2.26 1.74
C THR A 15 -7.86 -1.84 0.83
N VAL A 16 -6.67 -1.72 1.43
CA VAL A 16 -5.36 -1.76 0.77
C VAL A 16 -4.73 -3.11 1.09
N THR A 17 -4.38 -3.87 0.07
CA THR A 17 -3.72 -5.17 0.19
C THR A 17 -2.38 -5.15 -0.51
N ALA A 18 -1.31 -5.52 0.20
CA ALA A 18 0.02 -5.68 -0.36
C ALA A 18 0.44 -7.15 -0.38
N GLU A 19 0.90 -7.63 -1.52
CA GLU A 19 1.57 -8.93 -1.65
C GLU A 19 3.05 -8.75 -1.34
N LEU A 20 3.58 -9.59 -0.45
CA LEU A 20 4.92 -9.46 0.10
C LEU A 20 5.87 -10.49 -0.49
N SER A 21 7.15 -10.14 -0.56
CA SER A 21 8.22 -10.98 -1.14
C SER A 21 8.48 -12.31 -0.40
N ASP A 22 7.84 -12.52 0.75
CA ASP A 22 7.88 -13.78 1.49
C ASP A 22 6.63 -14.66 1.28
N GLY A 23 5.79 -14.31 0.30
CA GLY A 23 4.58 -15.05 -0.06
C GLY A 23 3.37 -14.74 0.81
N ARG A 24 3.46 -13.78 1.74
CA ARG A 24 2.32 -13.32 2.53
C ARG A 24 1.56 -12.21 1.81
N SER A 25 0.26 -12.14 2.04
CA SER A 25 -0.55 -10.95 1.75
C SER A 25 -0.90 -10.26 3.06
N ILE A 26 -0.84 -8.93 3.09
CA ILE A 26 -1.30 -8.12 4.22
C ILE A 26 -2.33 -7.12 3.76
N SER A 27 -3.45 -7.06 4.48
CA SER A 27 -4.58 -6.16 4.18
C SER A 27 -4.84 -5.24 5.37
N ALA A 28 -5.04 -3.96 5.07
CA ALA A 28 -5.48 -2.95 6.02
C ALA A 28 -6.74 -2.24 5.50
N PRO A 29 -7.64 -1.78 6.39
CA PRO A 29 -8.79 -0.96 5.98
C PRO A 29 -8.33 0.31 5.25
N LEU A 30 -8.97 0.63 4.14
CA LEU A 30 -8.72 1.87 3.39
C LEU A 30 -8.99 3.10 4.25
N ALA A 31 -9.92 2.98 5.20
CA ALA A 31 -10.27 4.02 6.17
C ALA A 31 -9.11 4.48 7.07
N TRP A 32 -8.03 3.71 7.18
CA TRP A 32 -6.82 4.13 7.90
C TRP A 32 -6.01 5.17 7.14
N TYR A 33 -6.26 5.32 5.83
CA TYR A 33 -5.54 6.21 4.94
C TYR A 33 -6.51 7.21 4.31
N PRO A 34 -6.84 8.33 4.99
CA PRO A 34 -7.89 9.26 4.55
C PRO A 34 -7.71 9.78 3.12
N ARG A 35 -6.47 10.01 2.68
CA ARG A 35 -6.19 10.45 1.30
C ARG A 35 -6.58 9.39 0.28
N LEU A 36 -6.28 8.11 0.55
CA LEU A 36 -6.72 7.02 -0.30
C LEU A 36 -8.24 6.82 -0.24
N MET A 37 -8.84 6.90 0.95
CA MET A 37 -10.29 6.77 1.12
C MET A 37 -11.10 7.84 0.37
N HIS A 38 -10.56 9.05 0.21
CA HIS A 38 -11.20 10.13 -0.54
C HIS A 38 -10.78 10.22 -2.01
N GLY A 39 -9.71 9.52 -2.42
CA GLY A 39 -9.28 9.49 -3.81
C GLY A 39 -10.24 8.71 -4.72
N THR A 40 -10.24 9.00 -6.02
CA THR A 40 -11.02 8.24 -7.01
C THR A 40 -10.39 6.86 -7.30
N PRO A 41 -11.12 5.92 -7.93
CA PRO A 41 -10.54 4.65 -8.37
C PRO A 41 -9.29 4.82 -9.26
N GLU A 42 -9.27 5.83 -10.13
CA GLU A 42 -8.14 6.15 -11.00
C GLU A 42 -6.93 6.66 -10.18
N GLU A 43 -7.17 7.50 -9.19
CA GLU A 43 -6.10 7.99 -8.31
C GLU A 43 -5.53 6.88 -7.43
N ARG A 44 -6.38 6.00 -6.90
CA ARG A 44 -5.99 4.83 -6.09
C ARG A 44 -5.25 3.76 -6.89
N SER A 45 -5.55 3.64 -8.18
CA SER A 45 -4.84 2.69 -9.06
C SER A 45 -3.50 3.25 -9.54
N ASN A 46 -3.27 4.56 -9.43
CA ASN A 46 -2.00 5.20 -9.74
C ASN A 46 -1.02 5.15 -8.56
N TRP A 47 -0.38 4.01 -8.37
CA TRP A 47 0.67 3.82 -7.35
C TRP A 47 1.97 3.31 -7.94
N ARG A 48 3.06 3.46 -7.17
CA ARG A 48 4.36 2.88 -7.47
C ARG A 48 5.07 2.41 -6.20
N LEU A 49 5.89 1.37 -6.32
CA LEU A 49 6.81 0.98 -5.26
C LEU A 49 7.96 1.97 -5.15
N ILE A 50 8.36 2.29 -3.93
CA ILE A 50 9.52 3.14 -3.62
C ILE A 50 10.48 2.41 -2.67
N GLY A 51 11.75 2.86 -2.64
CA GLY A 51 12.78 2.28 -1.78
C GLY A 51 13.02 0.78 -2.02
N GLY A 52 12.81 0.30 -3.25
CA GLY A 52 12.93 -1.12 -3.59
C GLY A 52 11.81 -2.00 -3.02
N GLY A 53 10.63 -1.44 -2.77
CA GLY A 53 9.45 -2.15 -2.27
C GLY A 53 9.22 -2.03 -0.76
N VAL A 54 9.98 -1.20 -0.05
CA VAL A 54 9.75 -0.95 1.40
C VAL A 54 8.64 0.07 1.68
N GLY A 55 8.23 0.80 0.64
CA GLY A 55 7.10 1.73 0.68
C GLY A 55 6.34 1.74 -0.64
N ILE A 56 5.13 2.26 -0.58
CA ILE A 56 4.20 2.39 -1.70
C ILE A 56 3.80 3.87 -1.75
N HIS A 57 3.92 4.50 -2.91
CA HIS A 57 3.63 5.90 -3.13
C HIS A 57 2.48 6.06 -4.12
N TRP A 58 1.50 6.90 -3.79
CA TRP A 58 0.43 7.36 -4.68
C TRP A 58 0.72 8.79 -5.13
N PRO A 59 1.28 9.03 -6.33
CA PRO A 59 1.67 10.38 -6.76
C PRO A 59 0.51 11.37 -6.83
N THR A 60 -0.66 10.92 -7.29
CA THR A 60 -1.81 11.82 -7.46
C THR A 60 -2.37 12.30 -6.13
N LEU A 61 -2.33 11.41 -5.12
CA LEU A 61 -2.86 11.69 -3.78
C LEU A 61 -1.77 12.23 -2.85
N ASP A 62 -0.50 12.16 -3.28
CA ASP A 62 0.70 12.48 -2.50
C ASP A 62 0.74 11.71 -1.16
N GLU A 63 0.34 10.43 -1.20
CA GLU A 63 0.30 9.54 -0.04
C GLU A 63 1.40 8.48 -0.10
N ASP A 64 1.99 8.16 1.06
CA ASP A 64 3.00 7.12 1.22
C ASP A 64 2.62 6.12 2.31
N ILE A 65 2.63 4.82 1.99
CA ILE A 65 2.44 3.74 2.96
C ILE A 65 3.72 2.92 3.08
N SER A 66 4.21 2.74 4.30
CA SER A 66 5.34 1.85 4.58
C SER A 66 4.88 0.39 4.77
N VAL A 67 5.60 -0.56 4.17
CA VAL A 67 5.41 -2.00 4.42
C VAL A 67 5.64 -2.35 5.88
N ARG A 68 6.56 -1.65 6.56
CA ARG A 68 6.78 -1.84 8.00
C ARG A 68 5.54 -1.47 8.81
N ASN A 69 4.89 -0.36 8.46
CA ASN A 69 3.71 0.10 9.19
C ASN A 69 2.52 -0.85 8.94
N LEU A 70 2.34 -1.33 7.71
CA LEU A 70 1.34 -2.37 7.42
C LEU A 70 1.56 -3.62 8.30
N LEU A 71 2.81 -4.07 8.45
CA LEU A 71 3.16 -5.23 9.28
C LEU A 71 2.98 -4.99 10.79
N ALA A 72 2.99 -3.74 11.24
CA ALA A 72 2.89 -3.38 12.65
C ALA A 72 1.44 -3.28 13.14
N GLY A 73 0.48 -3.04 12.23
CA GLY A 73 -0.91 -2.73 12.57
C GLY A 73 -1.06 -1.34 13.18
#